data_AF-A0A257M966-F1
#
_entry.id   AF-A0A257M966-F1
#
_cell.length_a   1.000
_cell.length_b   1.000
_cell.length_c   1.000
_cell.angle_alpha   90.00
_cell.angle_beta   90.00
_cell.angle_gamma   90.00
#
_symmetry.space_group_name_H-M   'P 1'
#
loop_
_entity.id
_entity.type
_entity.pdbx_description
1 polymer ?
#
loop_
_entity_poly.entity_id
_entity_poly.type
_entity_poly.pdbx_seq_one_letter_code
_entity_poly.pdbx_strand_id
1 'polypeptide(L)'
;MDLIKPMLLLGGLLNILSGIIAIALPDSFKLLDNRFDPMCNPLIGLFVGGVIAAFGCGYLYTFFWEPRNLSLLALGISVRLWLVIVSTYCYVAKELSTKLYSLVAIDALFFAIVFALYIYQRRKVLTWT
;
A
#
# COMPACT_ATOMS: atom_id res chain seq x y z
N MET A 1 4.32 18.54 -13.49
CA MET A 1 5.31 18.24 -12.43
C MET A 1 4.66 18.16 -11.04
N ASP A 2 3.40 18.59 -10.87
CA ASP A 2 2.73 18.70 -9.56
C ASP A 2 1.81 17.55 -9.14
N LEU A 3 1.56 16.52 -9.97
CA LEU A 3 0.56 15.47 -9.64
C LEU A 3 1.06 14.36 -8.70
N ILE A 4 2.37 14.11 -8.62
CA ILE A 4 2.91 12.99 -7.84
C ILE A 4 2.77 13.24 -6.34
N LYS A 5 2.93 14.50 -5.90
CA LYS A 5 2.75 14.92 -4.51
C LYS A 5 1.32 14.63 -3.98
N PRO A 6 0.24 15.10 -4.63
CA PRO A 6 -1.11 14.78 -4.19
C PRO A 6 -1.42 13.29 -4.32
N MET A 7 -0.84 12.56 -5.28
CA MET A 7 -0.99 11.09 -5.36
C MET A 7 -0.36 10.36 -4.15
N LEU A 8 0.79 10.82 -3.67
CA LEU A 8 1.42 10.27 -2.45
C LEU A 8 0.62 10.58 -1.20
N LEU A 9 0.13 11.82 -1.06
CA LEU A 9 -0.73 12.23 0.05
C LEU A 9 -2.03 11.42 0.07
N LEU A 10 -2.67 11.30 -1.10
CA LEU A 10 -3.87 10.48 -1.27
C LEU A 10 -3.57 9.01 -0.92
N GLY A 11 -2.46 8.46 -1.39
CA GLY A 11 -2.05 7.09 -1.04
C GLY A 11 -1.80 6.88 0.45
N GLY A 12 -1.15 7.83 1.12
CA GLY A 12 -0.94 7.79 2.56
C GLY A 12 -2.27 7.81 3.32
N LEU A 13 -3.18 8.70 2.95
CA LEU A 13 -4.52 8.80 3.53
C LEU A 13 -5.36 7.54 3.28
N LEU A 14 -5.34 7.02 2.05
CA LEU A 14 -6.04 5.79 1.70
C LEU A 14 -5.49 4.58 2.45
N ASN A 15 -4.18 4.49 2.67
CA ASN A 15 -3.61 3.44 3.51
C ASN A 15 -4.10 3.55 4.96
N ILE A 16 -4.11 4.76 5.55
CA ILE A 16 -4.63 4.95 6.91
C ILE A 16 -6.10 4.53 6.98
N LEU A 17 -6.94 5.02 6.07
CA LEU A 17 -8.35 4.68 6.01
C LEU A 17 -8.58 3.18 5.81
N SER A 18 -7.83 2.55 4.91
CA SER A 18 -7.94 1.11 4.64
C SER A 18 -7.53 0.28 5.85
N GLY A 19 -6.47 0.68 6.56
CA GLY A 19 -6.05 0.03 7.81
C GLY A 19 -7.11 0.16 8.91
N ILE A 20 -7.69 1.35 9.06
CA ILE A 20 -8.79 1.59 10.03
C ILE A 20 -10.04 0.78 9.66
N ILE A 21 -10.44 0.77 8.38
CA ILE A 21 -11.59 -0.01 7.89
C ILE A 21 -11.35 -1.50 8.13
N ALA A 22 -10.13 -1.99 7.89
CA ALA A 22 -9.80 -3.39 8.14
C ALA A 22 -9.90 -3.80 9.61
N ILE A 23 -9.65 -2.87 10.52
CA ILE A 23 -9.81 -3.08 11.96
C ILE A 23 -11.28 -2.95 12.38
N ALA A 24 -11.96 -1.89 11.92
CA ALA A 24 -13.28 -1.50 12.40
C ALA A 24 -14.44 -2.25 11.72
N LEU A 25 -14.30 -2.59 10.44
CA LEU A 25 -15.30 -3.27 9.62
C LEU A 25 -14.66 -4.38 8.76
N PRO A 26 -14.08 -5.44 9.36
CA PRO A 26 -13.44 -6.52 8.60
C PRO A 26 -14.40 -7.24 7.65
N ASP A 27 -15.68 -7.35 8.01
CA ASP A 27 -16.70 -7.98 7.17
C ASP A 27 -16.95 -7.25 5.84
N SER A 28 -16.52 -5.98 5.71
CA SER A 28 -16.64 -5.24 4.44
C SER A 28 -15.86 -5.89 3.30
N PHE A 29 -14.79 -6.64 3.60
CA PHE A 29 -14.04 -7.38 2.59
C PHE A 29 -14.81 -8.60 2.05
N LYS A 30 -15.83 -9.12 2.77
CA LYS A 30 -16.67 -10.20 2.26
C LYS A 30 -17.49 -9.75 1.04
N LEU A 31 -17.76 -8.44 0.89
CA LEU A 31 -18.40 -7.88 -0.31
C LEU A 31 -17.57 -8.09 -1.58
N LEU A 32 -16.25 -8.21 -1.44
CA LEU A 32 -15.33 -8.45 -2.55
C LEU A 32 -15.22 -9.95 -2.87
N ASP A 33 -15.23 -10.80 -1.83
CA ASP A 33 -15.24 -12.24 -1.97
C ASP A 33 -15.85 -12.91 -0.73
N ASN A 34 -17.01 -13.56 -0.90
CA ASN A 34 -17.71 -14.26 0.17
C ASN A 34 -16.93 -15.45 0.75
N ARG A 35 -15.90 -15.94 0.03
CA ARG A 35 -15.02 -17.03 0.49
C ARG A 35 -13.81 -16.52 1.27
N PHE A 36 -13.52 -15.23 1.20
CA PHE A 36 -12.42 -14.63 1.92
C PHE A 36 -12.82 -14.40 3.37
N ASP A 37 -12.12 -15.06 4.30
CA ASP A 37 -12.22 -14.77 5.72
C ASP A 37 -11.06 -13.86 6.16
N PRO A 38 -11.26 -12.52 6.16
CA PRO A 38 -10.21 -11.57 6.55
C PRO A 38 -9.79 -11.71 8.02
N MET A 39 -10.56 -12.42 8.84
CA MET A 39 -10.38 -12.57 10.28
C MET A 39 -10.30 -14.05 10.71
N CYS A 40 -9.90 -14.94 9.80
CA CYS A 40 -9.60 -16.35 10.12
C CYS A 40 -8.67 -16.47 11.35
N ASN A 41 -7.83 -15.45 11.57
CA ASN A 41 -7.29 -15.13 12.89
C ASN A 41 -7.42 -13.62 13.18
N PRO A 42 -8.22 -13.21 14.19
CA PRO A 42 -8.50 -11.80 14.46
C PRO A 42 -7.28 -10.99 14.90
N LEU A 43 -6.29 -11.62 15.53
CA LEU A 43 -5.03 -10.98 15.89
C LEU A 43 -4.19 -10.66 14.65
N ILE A 44 -4.23 -11.54 13.64
CA ILE A 44 -3.54 -11.32 12.36
C ILE A 44 -4.20 -10.17 11.61
N GLY A 45 -5.53 -10.11 11.57
CA GLY A 45 -6.26 -9.01 10.94
C GLY A 45 -5.97 -7.64 11.59
N LEU A 46 -5.95 -7.57 12.92
CA LEU A 46 -5.56 -6.38 13.68
C LEU A 46 -4.12 -5.94 13.37
N PHE A 47 -3.19 -6.91 13.36
CA PHE A 47 -1.79 -6.65 13.02
C PHE A 47 -1.65 -6.10 11.60
N VAL A 48 -2.30 -6.73 10.62
CA VAL A 48 -2.27 -6.30 9.21
C VAL A 48 -2.87 -4.90 9.05
N GLY A 49 -4.05 -4.65 9.61
CA GLY A 49 -4.68 -3.32 9.56
C GLY A 49 -3.81 -2.24 10.22
N GLY A 50 -3.20 -2.56 11.37
CA GLY A 50 -2.28 -1.66 12.08
C GLY A 50 -1.02 -1.36 11.27
N VAL A 51 -0.42 -2.37 10.63
CA VAL A 51 0.74 -2.20 9.75
C VAL A 51 0.39 -1.32 8.54
N ILE A 52 -0.76 -1.54 7.90
CA ILE A 52 -1.22 -0.73 6.76
C ILE A 52 -1.36 0.75 7.19
N ALA A 53 -2.00 1.00 8.34
CA ALA A 53 -2.16 2.35 8.88
C ALA A 53 -0.81 2.99 9.23
N ALA A 54 0.09 2.24 9.87
CA ALA A 54 1.43 2.71 10.22
C ALA A 54 2.26 3.09 8.99
N PHE A 55 2.20 2.30 7.91
CA PHE A 55 2.82 2.66 6.63
C PHE A 55 2.23 3.95 6.05
N GLY A 56 0.91 4.11 6.10
CA GLY A 56 0.24 5.34 5.67
C GLY A 56 0.72 6.57 6.45
N CYS A 57 0.78 6.48 7.78
CA CYS A 57 1.33 7.52 8.64
C CYS A 57 2.80 7.81 8.33
N GLY A 58 3.61 6.77 8.12
CA GLY A 58 5.00 6.92 7.74
C GLY A 58 5.17 7.66 6.42
N TYR A 59 4.35 7.37 5.40
CA TYR A 59 4.41 8.08 4.12
C TYR A 59 4.08 9.57 4.28
N LEU A 60 3.08 9.91 5.11
CA LEU A 60 2.77 11.30 5.43
C LEU A 60 3.92 11.96 6.21
N TYR A 61 4.52 11.27 7.17
CA TYR A 61 5.68 11.79 7.93
C TYR A 61 6.88 12.09 7.01
N THR A 62 7.25 11.14 6.13
CA THR A 62 8.31 11.36 5.14
C THR A 62 7.98 12.55 4.24
N PHE A 63 6.71 12.77 3.92
CA PHE A 63 6.31 13.88 3.05
C PHE A 63 6.38 15.25 3.75
N PHE A 64 5.87 15.35 4.98
CA PHE A 64 5.73 16.62 5.70
C PHE A 64 6.96 17.01 6.53
N TRP A 65 7.58 16.05 7.22
CA TRP A 65 8.62 16.33 8.22
C TRP A 65 10.02 15.99 7.71
N GLU A 66 10.19 14.88 6.99
CA GLU A 66 11.52 14.39 6.64
C GLU A 66 11.67 14.01 5.15
N PRO A 67 11.51 14.98 4.22
CA PRO A 67 11.41 14.72 2.78
C PRO A 67 12.73 14.33 2.10
N ARG A 68 13.80 14.16 2.88
CA ARG A 68 15.08 13.59 2.44
C ARG A 68 15.19 12.09 2.75
N ASN A 69 14.38 11.58 3.69
CA ASN A 69 14.40 10.18 4.09
C ASN A 69 13.58 9.34 3.10
N LEU A 70 14.23 8.87 2.04
CA LEU A 70 13.59 8.06 0.98
C LEU A 70 13.47 6.57 1.34
N SER A 71 14.04 6.15 2.47
CA SER A 71 14.11 4.74 2.88
C SER A 71 12.74 4.12 3.08
N LEU A 72 11.79 4.89 3.64
CA LEU A 72 10.43 4.40 3.87
C LEU A 72 9.65 4.20 2.55
N LEU A 73 9.86 5.09 1.57
CA LEU A 73 9.30 4.94 0.23
C LEU A 73 9.91 3.71 -0.48
N ALA A 74 11.22 3.48 -0.33
CA ALA A 74 11.89 2.32 -0.88
C ALA A 74 11.36 1.01 -0.26
N LEU A 75 11.20 0.96 1.06
CA LEU A 75 10.55 -0.16 1.75
C LEU A 75 9.12 -0.35 1.24
N GLY A 76 8.37 0.74 1.08
CA GLY A 76 7.02 0.73 0.55
C GLY A 76 6.91 0.20 -0.89
N ILE A 77 7.94 0.40 -1.72
CA ILE A 77 8.06 -0.22 -3.05
C ILE A 77 8.28 -1.72 -2.90
N SER A 78 9.24 -2.15 -2.07
CA SER A 78 9.55 -3.57 -1.86
C SER A 78 8.34 -4.36 -1.36
N VAL A 79 7.60 -3.82 -0.39
CA VAL A 79 6.38 -4.46 0.14
C VAL A 79 5.31 -4.58 -0.95
N ARG A 80 5.14 -3.54 -1.79
CA ARG A 80 4.15 -3.57 -2.87
C ARG A 80 4.52 -4.55 -3.98
N LEU A 81 5.79 -4.61 -4.38
CA LEU A 81 6.26 -5.61 -5.35
C LEU A 81 6.11 -7.04 -4.81
N TRP A 82 6.44 -7.25 -3.53
CA TRP A 82 6.16 -8.52 -2.86
C TRP A 82 4.66 -8.86 -2.86
N LEU A 83 3.80 -7.88 -2.57
CA LEU A 83 2.34 -8.07 -2.59
C LEU A 83 1.84 -8.45 -3.99
N VAL A 84 2.37 -7.85 -5.06
CA VAL A 84 2.08 -8.25 -6.45
C VAL A 84 2.47 -9.71 -6.70
N ILE A 85 3.66 -10.13 -6.27
CA ILE A 85 4.14 -11.51 -6.45
C ILE A 85 3.23 -12.51 -5.70
N VAL A 86 2.94 -12.24 -4.43
CA VAL A 86 2.09 -13.12 -3.60
C VAL A 86 0.67 -13.19 -4.15
N SER A 87 0.07 -12.05 -4.50
CA SER A 87 -1.29 -12.03 -5.06
C SER A 87 -1.35 -12.73 -6.43
N THR A 88 -0.32 -12.62 -7.26
CA THR A 88 -0.21 -13.38 -8.52
C THR A 88 -0.13 -14.88 -8.27
N TYR A 89 0.69 -15.30 -7.30
CA TYR A 89 0.79 -16.71 -6.92
C TYR A 89 -0.57 -17.26 -6.44
N CYS A 90 -1.24 -16.56 -5.51
CA CYS A 90 -2.55 -16.96 -5.00
C CYS A 90 -3.62 -16.99 -6.10
N TYR A 91 -3.56 -16.07 -7.06
CA TYR A 91 -4.45 -16.06 -8.22
C TYR A 91 -4.23 -17.29 -9.12
N VAL A 92 -2.98 -17.62 -9.43
CA VAL A 92 -2.63 -18.82 -10.21
C VAL A 92 -3.03 -20.10 -9.47
N ALA A 93 -2.88 -20.12 -8.15
CA ALA A 93 -3.33 -21.22 -7.29
C ALA A 93 -4.87 -21.31 -7.15
N LYS A 94 -5.63 -20.37 -7.75
CA LYS A 94 -7.10 -20.27 -7.67
C LYS A 94 -7.66 -20.02 -6.26
N GLU A 95 -6.82 -19.54 -5.35
CA GLU A 95 -7.17 -19.15 -3.98
C GLU A 95 -7.64 -17.68 -3.90
N LEU A 96 -7.46 -16.90 -4.97
CA LEU A 96 -7.84 -15.49 -5.06
C LEU A 96 -8.78 -15.27 -6.24
N SER A 97 -9.90 -14.58 -6.02
CA SER A 97 -10.79 -14.19 -7.12
C SER A 97 -10.15 -13.13 -8.02
N THR A 98 -10.54 -13.09 -9.30
CA THR A 98 -10.03 -12.11 -10.28
C THR A 98 -10.25 -10.67 -9.80
N LYS A 99 -11.37 -10.39 -9.12
CA LYS A 99 -11.68 -9.06 -8.58
C LYS A 99 -10.70 -8.65 -7.49
N LEU A 100 -10.43 -9.53 -6.51
CA LEU A 100 -9.46 -9.27 -5.45
C LEU A 100 -8.04 -9.17 -6.00
N TYR A 101 -7.67 -10.04 -6.95
CA TYR A 101 -6.38 -9.97 -7.63
C TYR A 101 -6.18 -8.63 -8.31
N SER A 102 -7.14 -8.19 -9.14
CA SER A 102 -7.06 -6.89 -9.81
C SER A 102 -6.98 -5.74 -8.81
N LEU A 103 -7.78 -5.76 -7.74
CA LEU A 103 -7.73 -4.71 -6.72
C LEU A 103 -6.35 -4.63 -6.05
N VAL A 104 -5.81 -5.77 -5.61
CA VAL A 104 -4.56 -5.82 -4.84
C VAL A 104 -3.34 -5.58 -5.73
N ALA A 105 -3.24 -6.28 -6.86
CA ALA A 105 -2.04 -6.24 -7.70
C ALA A 105 -1.93 -4.90 -8.46
N ILE A 106 -3.05 -4.36 -8.98
CA ILE A 106 -3.02 -3.09 -9.72
C ILE A 106 -2.73 -1.92 -8.77
N ASP A 107 -3.36 -1.89 -7.60
CA ASP A 107 -3.12 -0.86 -6.59
C ASP A 107 -1.67 -0.86 -6.10
N ALA A 108 -1.15 -2.06 -5.76
CA ALA A 108 0.23 -2.23 -5.34
C ALA A 108 1.22 -1.78 -6.44
N LEU A 109 0.99 -2.16 -7.70
CA LEU A 109 1.84 -1.75 -8.81
C LEU A 109 1.78 -0.23 -9.05
N PHE A 110 0.58 0.35 -9.03
CA PHE A 110 0.38 1.78 -9.21
C PHE A 110 1.17 2.59 -8.20
N PHE A 111 1.02 2.28 -6.90
CA PHE A 111 1.74 3.01 -5.86
C PHE A 111 3.24 2.74 -5.87
N ALA A 112 3.70 1.53 -6.22
CA ALA A 112 5.12 1.25 -6.38
C ALA A 112 5.74 2.14 -7.47
N ILE A 113 5.05 2.34 -8.59
CA ILE A 113 5.48 3.24 -9.67
C ILE A 113 5.50 4.69 -9.18
N VAL A 114 4.44 5.16 -8.51
CA VAL A 114 4.38 6.53 -7.97
C VAL A 114 5.55 6.79 -7.02
N PHE A 115 5.87 5.83 -6.14
CA PHE A 115 6.97 5.94 -5.19
C PHE A 115 8.33 5.96 -5.90
N ALA A 116 8.53 5.10 -6.90
CA ALA A 116 9.76 5.05 -7.68
C ALA A 116 9.98 6.35 -8.46
N LEU A 117 8.93 6.89 -9.09
CA LEU A 117 8.97 8.17 -9.80
C LEU A 117 9.32 9.32 -8.86
N TYR A 118 8.73 9.35 -7.65
CA TYR A 118 9.04 10.36 -6.66
C TYR A 118 10.49 10.30 -6.19
N ILE A 119 11.00 9.10 -5.89
CA ILE A 119 12.42 8.89 -5.52
C ILE A 119 13.33 9.38 -6.65
N TYR A 120 13.05 8.99 -7.90
CA TYR A 120 13.84 9.39 -9.06
C TYR A 120 13.90 10.91 -9.23
N GLN A 121 12.75 11.58 -9.12
CA GLN A 121 12.66 13.04 -9.21
C GLN A 121 13.44 13.72 -8.08
N ARG A 122 13.30 13.24 -6.84
CA ARG A 122 13.99 13.82 -5.69
C ARG A 122 15.50 13.62 -5.75
N ARG A 123 15.97 12.47 -6.27
CA ARG A 123 17.39 12.20 -6.47
C ARG A 123 18.02 13.21 -7.43
N LYS A 124 17.33 13.57 -8.52
CA LYS A 124 17.78 14.65 -9.43
C LYS A 124 17.81 16.03 -8.78
N VAL A 125 16.98 16.31 -7.78
CA VAL A 125 17.05 17.61 -7.09
C VAL A 125 18.24 17.65 -6.12
N LEU A 126 18.52 16.53 -5.45
CA LEU A 126 19.58 16.44 -4.44
C LEU A 126 21.01 16.32 -5.01
N THR A 127 21.18 15.83 -6.24
CA THR A 127 22.52 15.72 -6.86
C THR A 127 22.98 16.99 -7.57
N TRP A 128 22.12 18.01 -7.69
CA TRP A 128 22.39 19.25 -8.43
C TRP A 128 22.36 20.50 -7.53
N THR A 129 22.37 20.32 -6.21
CA THR A 129 22.56 21.35 -5.17
C THR A 129 23.73 20.97 -4.30
#